data_AF-A0A1H5MS62-F1
#
_entry.id   AF-A0A1H5MS62-F1
#
_cell.length_a   1.000
_cell.length_b   1.000
_cell.length_c   1.000
_cell.angle_alpha   90.00
_cell.angle_beta   90.00
_cell.angle_gamma   90.00
#
_symmetry.space_group_name_H-M   'P 1'
#
loop_
_entity.id
_entity.type
_entity.pdbx_description
1 polymer ?
#
loop_
_entity_poly.entity_id
_entity_poly.type
_entity_poly.pdbx_seq_one_letter_code
_entity_poly.pdbx_strand_id
1 'polypeptide(L)'
;MTGASDFTPWGVIASWHQLLRDEVALLRQPGEHYKKLLDGAHALHRAELIDRDVLADLLEQADGALAYAVEALLDEPNGPSGDFSCTC
;
A
#
# COMPACT_ATOMS: atom_id res chain seq x y z
N MET A 1 21.61 -12.51 31.75
CA MET A 1 20.17 -12.84 31.66
C MET A 1 19.45 -11.50 31.79
N THR A 2 19.07 -10.84 30.71
CA THR A 2 17.96 -11.21 29.81
C THR A 2 18.24 -10.75 28.38
N GLY A 3 18.18 -11.67 27.42
CA GLY A 3 18.10 -11.33 26.00
C GLY A 3 16.66 -10.92 25.70
N ALA A 4 16.42 -9.61 25.67
CA ALA A 4 15.20 -9.05 25.08
C ALA A 4 15.49 -8.88 23.59
N SER A 5 15.30 -9.95 22.83
CA SER A 5 15.30 -9.92 21.38
C SER A 5 14.21 -8.94 20.93
N ASP A 6 14.61 -7.71 20.61
CA ASP A 6 14.42 -7.02 19.33
C ASP A 6 13.17 -7.33 18.48
N PHE A 7 12.01 -7.58 19.10
CA PHE A 7 10.71 -7.51 18.44
C PHE A 7 10.20 -6.07 18.56
N THR A 8 10.91 -5.18 17.86
CA THR A 8 10.56 -3.78 17.76
C THR A 8 9.34 -3.61 16.84
N PRO A 9 8.32 -2.81 17.21
CA PRO A 9 7.21 -2.40 16.33
C PRO A 9 7.65 -2.03 14.91
N TRP A 10 8.84 -1.47 14.78
CA TRP A 10 9.48 -1.10 13.52
C TRP A 10 9.73 -2.28 12.57
N GLY A 11 10.06 -3.48 13.04
CA GLY A 11 10.29 -4.64 12.17
C GLY A 11 9.01 -5.16 11.50
N VAL A 12 7.91 -5.14 12.25
CA VAL A 12 6.59 -5.53 11.73
C VAL A 12 6.00 -4.45 10.82
N ILE A 13 6.19 -3.17 11.14
CA ILE A 13 5.85 -2.04 10.26
C ILE A 13 6.68 -2.09 8.97
N ALA A 14 7.98 -2.43 9.04
CA ALA A 14 8.82 -2.57 7.87
C ALA A 14 8.31 -3.69 6.94
N SER A 15 7.88 -4.82 7.51
CA SER A 15 7.29 -5.93 6.74
C SER A 15 5.98 -5.51 6.07
N TRP A 16 5.14 -4.73 6.77
CA TRP A 16 3.93 -4.16 6.18
C TRP A 16 4.25 -3.18 5.03
N HIS A 17 5.25 -2.31 5.19
CA HIS A 17 5.70 -1.41 4.14
C HIS A 17 6.28 -2.14 2.92
N GLN A 18 6.88 -3.32 3.08
CA GLN A 18 7.31 -4.13 1.94
C GLN A 18 6.10 -4.58 1.11
N LEU A 19 5.00 -4.97 1.76
CA LEU A 19 3.75 -5.30 1.06
C LEU A 19 3.15 -4.08 0.35
N LEU A 20 3.21 -2.90 0.98
CA LEU A 20 2.75 -1.65 0.38
C LEU A 20 3.55 -1.28 -0.87
N ARG A 21 4.87 -1.51 -0.86
CA ARG A 21 5.79 -1.21 -1.97
C ARG A 21 5.72 -2.21 -3.12
N ASP A 22 4.98 -3.31 -2.98
CA ASP A 22 4.73 -4.24 -4.07
C ASP A 22 3.72 -3.64 -5.06
N GLU A 23 4.19 -2.67 -5.84
CA GLU A 23 3.41 -1.94 -6.83
C GLU A 23 2.87 -2.88 -7.92
N VAL A 24 3.61 -3.93 -8.27
CA VAL A 24 3.17 -4.91 -9.27
C VAL A 24 1.95 -5.68 -8.77
N ALA A 25 1.96 -6.15 -7.52
CA ALA A 25 0.81 -6.82 -6.92
C ALA A 25 -0.37 -5.85 -6.73
N LEU A 26 -0.08 -4.61 -6.34
CA LEU A 26 -1.06 -3.54 -6.17
C LEU A 26 -1.78 -3.22 -7.49
N LEU A 27 -1.05 -3.01 -8.59
CA LEU A 27 -1.65 -2.70 -9.90
C LEU A 27 -2.37 -3.91 -10.51
N ARG A 28 -1.89 -5.14 -10.25
CA ARG A 28 -2.52 -6.35 -10.81
C ARG A 28 -3.90 -6.61 -10.23
N GLN A 29 -4.08 -6.45 -8.92
CA GLN A 29 -5.34 -6.69 -8.21
C GLN A 29 -5.50 -5.70 -7.04
N PRO A 30 -5.80 -4.42 -7.33
CA PRO A 30 -5.79 -3.35 -6.32
C PRO A 30 -6.71 -3.61 -5.15
N GLY A 31 -7.94 -4.11 -5.40
CA GLY A 31 -8.89 -4.40 -4.34
C GLY A 31 -8.46 -5.56 -3.41
N GLU A 32 -7.89 -6.63 -3.96
CA GLU A 32 -7.41 -7.77 -3.15
C GLU A 32 -6.14 -7.41 -2.38
N HIS A 33 -5.23 -6.66 -3.00
CA HIS A 33 -3.99 -6.20 -2.36
C HIS A 33 -4.26 -5.20 -1.24
N TYR A 34 -5.15 -4.24 -1.49
CA TYR A 34 -5.63 -3.29 -0.48
C TYR A 34 -6.24 -4.01 0.73
N LYS A 35 -7.08 -5.02 0.50
CA LYS A 35 -7.65 -5.81 1.60
C LYS A 35 -6.57 -6.50 2.46
N LYS A 36 -5.50 -7.01 1.85
CA LYS A 36 -4.36 -7.60 2.59
C LYS A 36 -3.63 -6.56 3.44
N LEU A 37 -3.49 -5.32 2.95
CA LEU A 37 -2.90 -4.22 3.71
C LEU A 37 -3.75 -3.87 4.93
N LEU A 38 -5.08 -3.79 4.78
CA LEU A 38 -6.02 -3.57 5.89
C LEU A 38 -5.95 -4.70 6.93
N ASP A 39 -6.03 -5.95 6.48
CA ASP A 39 -5.98 -7.13 7.35
C ASP A 39 -4.66 -7.17 8.13
N GLY A 40 -3.54 -6.85 7.48
CA GLY A 40 -2.22 -6.73 8.11
C GLY A 40 -2.17 -5.65 9.18
N ALA A 41 -2.60 -4.42 8.86
CA ALA A 41 -2.58 -3.30 9.80
C ALA A 41 -3.48 -3.58 11.03
N HIS A 42 -4.68 -4.12 10.82
CA HIS A 42 -5.56 -4.51 11.92
C HIS A 42 -5.00 -5.66 12.75
N ALA A 43 -4.31 -6.63 12.14
CA ALA A 43 -3.65 -7.70 12.87
C ALA A 43 -2.55 -7.17 13.79
N LEU A 44 -1.75 -6.18 13.33
CA LEU A 44 -0.73 -5.53 14.13
C LEU A 44 -1.33 -4.80 15.34
N HIS A 45 -2.42 -4.06 15.14
CA HIS A 45 -3.10 -3.35 16.23
C HIS A 45 -3.74 -4.32 17.23
N ARG A 46 -4.38 -5.41 16.75
CA ARG A 46 -4.94 -6.46 17.63
C ARG A 46 -3.87 -7.19 18.44
N ALA A 47 -2.65 -7.27 17.92
CA ALA A 47 -1.51 -7.85 18.62
C ALA A 47 -0.82 -6.85 19.56
N GLU A 48 -1.37 -5.63 19.72
CA GLU A 48 -0.81 -4.54 20.53
C GLU A 48 0.63 -4.15 20.12
N LEU A 49 0.99 -4.42 18.87
CA LEU A 49 2.31 -4.10 18.30
C LEU A 49 2.37 -2.65 17.80
N ILE A 50 1.23 -2.07 17.47
CA ILE A 50 1.06 -0.68 17.06
C ILE A 50 -0.11 -0.06 17.83
N ASP A 51 -0.03 1.23 18.11
CA ASP A 51 -1.13 1.99 18.68
C ASP A 51 -2.14 2.44 17.61
N ARG A 52 -3.21 3.07 18.09
CA ARG A 52 -4.31 3.53 17.23
C ARG A 52 -3.88 4.63 16.25
N ASP A 53 -2.93 5.48 16.64
CA ASP A 53 -2.49 6.58 15.78
C ASP A 53 -1.65 6.02 14.64
N VAL A 54 -0.72 5.09 14.95
CA VAL A 54 0.03 4.35 13.93
C VAL A 54 -0.89 3.53 13.03
N LEU A 55 -1.93 2.89 13.58
CA LEU A 55 -2.93 2.19 12.75
C LEU A 55 -3.57 3.14 11.75
N ALA A 56 -3.98 4.34 12.18
CA ALA A 56 -4.60 5.32 11.29
C ALA A 56 -3.63 5.74 10.16
N ASP A 57 -2.36 5.98 10.47
CA ASP A 57 -1.32 6.33 9.49
C ASP A 57 -1.09 5.22 8.45
N LEU A 58 -1.14 3.94 8.87
CA LEU A 58 -1.02 2.80 7.95
C LEU A 58 -2.24 2.69 7.02
N LEU A 59 -3.43 2.94 7.56
CA LEU A 59 -4.67 2.92 6.77
C LEU A 59 -4.70 4.04 5.73
N GLU A 60 -4.29 5.25 6.10
CA GLU A 60 -4.17 6.38 5.17
C GLU A 60 -3.20 6.08 4.02
N GLN A 61 -2.05 5.46 4.32
CA GLN A 61 -1.10 5.03 3.27
C GLN A 61 -1.68 3.96 2.34
N ALA A 62 -2.45 3.00 2.89
CA ALA A 62 -3.12 1.99 2.08
C ALA A 62 -4.18 2.60 1.16
N ASP A 63 -4.95 3.57 1.65
CA ASP A 63 -5.94 4.30 0.86
C ASP A 63 -5.27 5.11 -0.26
N GLY A 64 -4.15 5.77 0.04
CA GLY A 64 -3.34 6.47 -0.95
C GLY A 64 -2.79 5.55 -2.04
N ALA A 65 -2.31 4.35 -1.66
CA ALA A 65 -1.86 3.35 -2.62
C ALA A 65 -3.00 2.81 -3.50
N LEU A 66 -4.19 2.57 -2.93
CA LEU A 66 -5.35 2.17 -3.71
C LEU A 66 -5.76 3.26 -4.71
N ALA A 67 -5.82 4.52 -4.28
CA ALA A 67 -6.13 5.64 -5.16
C ALA A 67 -5.12 5.74 -6.31
N TYR A 68 -3.81 5.66 -6.01
CA TYR A 68 -2.77 5.62 -7.03
C TYR A 68 -2.98 4.47 -8.03
N ALA A 69 -3.25 3.26 -7.54
CA ALA A 69 -3.42 2.10 -8.39
C ALA A 69 -4.64 2.21 -9.32
N VAL A 70 -5.75 2.75 -8.81
CA VAL A 70 -6.94 3.01 -9.62
C VAL A 70 -6.63 4.05 -10.70
N GLU A 71 -5.98 5.17 -10.37
CA GLU A 71 -5.61 6.18 -11.35
C GLU A 71 -4.63 5.63 -12.40
N ALA A 72 -3.63 4.85 -11.99
CA ALA A 72 -2.67 4.22 -12.90
C ALA A 72 -3.33 3.23 -13.87
N LEU A 73 -4.32 2.47 -13.39
CA LEU A 73 -5.13 1.56 -14.21
C LEU A 73 -6.13 2.29 -15.14
N LEU A 74 -6.39 3.57 -14.90
CA LEU A 74 -7.21 4.41 -15.79
C LEU A 74 -6.36 5.21 -16.79
N ASP A 75 -5.13 5.56 -16.41
CA ASP A 75 -4.14 6.27 -17.25
C ASP A 75 -3.40 5.34 -18.22
N GLU A 76 -3.54 4.01 -18.07
CA GLU A 76 -3.04 3.06 -19.07
C GLU A 76 -3.72 3.32 -20.44
N PRO A 77 -2.92 3.71 -21.45
CA PRO A 77 -3.42 4.38 -22.62
C PRO A 77 -4.17 3.38 -23.50
N ASN A 78 -5.49 3.46 -23.47
CA ASN A 78 -6.29 2.90 -24.55
C ASN A 78 -6.15 3.80 -25.80
N GLY A 79 -5.00 3.68 -26.47
CA GLY A 79 -4.73 4.12 -27.85
C GLY A 79 -4.08 5.50 -28.03
N PRO A 80 -3.12 5.65 -28.98
CA PRO A 80 -2.68 6.96 -29.46
C PRO A 80 -3.79 7.59 -30.31
N SER A 81 -4.79 8.19 -29.67
CA SER A 81 -5.76 9.08 -30.31
C SER A 81 -5.48 10.52 -29.90
N GLY A 82 -4.24 10.93 -30.12
CA GLY A 82 -3.76 12.29 -29.96
C GLY A 82 -2.83 12.61 -31.11
N ASP A 83 -3.28 12.36 -32.34
CA ASP A 83 -2.70 12.95 -33.55
C ASP A 83 -2.89 14.47 -33.47
N PHE A 84 -2.06 15.12 -32.67
CA PHE A 84 -1.84 16.56 -32.71
C PHE A 84 -0.89 16.89 -33.88
N SER A 85 -1.11 16.32 -35.07
CA SER A 85 -0.57 16.87 -36.30
C SER A 85 -1.41 18.08 -36.72
N CYS A 86 -1.24 19.19 -35.99
CA CYS A 86 -1.50 20.50 -36.58
C CYS A 86 -0.44 20.75 -37.65
N THR A 87 -0.74 20.35 -38.89
CA THR A 87 -0.09 20.94 -40.06
C THR A 87 -0.87 22.21 -40.41
N CYS A 88 -0.29 23.36 -40.04
CA CYS A 88 -0.64 24.66 -40.61
C CYS A 88 0.22 24.92 -41.84
#